data_AF-A0A8H7I1B1-F1
#
_entry.id   AF-A0A8H7I1B1-F1
#
_cell.length_a   1.000
_cell.length_b   1.000
_cell.length_c   1.000
_cell.angle_alpha   90.00
_cell.angle_beta   90.00
_cell.angle_gamma   90.00
#
_symmetry.space_group_name_H-M   'P 1'
#
loop_
_entity.id
_entity.type
_entity.pdbx_description
1 polymer ?
#
loop_
_entity_poly.entity_id
_entity_poly.type
_entity_poly.pdbx_seq_one_letter_code
_entity_poly.pdbx_strand_id
1 'polypeptide(L)'
;MDVDRIAGKRLCVSAAYPRSHGIWGLVVVFNISLSGIKLASRLRFLSPLGRWCAVAILPYYAYSRVLPAPSLNQPRFNHSTTPTMAPIRPDTKGPNGRSTVMHSKVVIIGSGPAGHTAAIYLARANLEPGFMANGFAAGGQLTTTTDVENFPGFPEGVNGTEMMNKFRAQSVRFGTKIITETVSQLDLSRRPFRYWREGTEDSEPETADTIIIATGASAKRMNLPGEDTYWQSGISACAVCDGAVPIFRNKPLAVIGGGDSAAEEATYLTKYASHVYVLVRRDELRASKIMAKRLLAHPKVTVLWNTVAVECKGDGDLLNSLRLKDTKTGEEKDLQVNGLFYAIGHEPATTLVRDQLETDADGYILTKAGTAETSIKGVFAAGDVQDKRYRQAITSAGSGCMAALEAERLLAEEEELYDGRVVGGLLFVVVQGCTSAIVFTCIGASYGTAKSGVGISAMSVIRPDLMMKCVVPVIMAGIIAIYGLVVSVLISGEMQPRMALFTGFIQLGAGLSVGLAGLAAGFAIGIVGDAGVRGTAQQPRLFVGMILILIFAEVLGLYGLIVALIMNTSGKVDDINKLCPLPSV
;
A
#
# COMPACT_ATOMS: atom_id res chain seq x y z
N MET A 1 -32.39 23.17 -55.17
CA MET A 1 -31.87 22.05 -54.36
C MET A 1 -32.77 21.95 -53.14
N ASP A 2 -34.03 21.61 -53.35
CA ASP A 2 -34.55 20.23 -53.49
C ASP A 2 -34.56 19.55 -52.12
N VAL A 3 -35.57 18.82 -51.65
CA VAL A 3 -36.89 18.34 -52.10
C VAL A 3 -37.50 17.88 -50.76
N ASP A 4 -38.65 18.43 -50.36
CA ASP A 4 -39.93 17.72 -50.42
C ASP A 4 -40.04 16.45 -49.56
N ARG A 5 -41.05 16.50 -48.67
CA ARG A 5 -42.11 15.48 -48.50
C ARG A 5 -41.92 14.22 -47.61
N ILE A 6 -43.00 14.06 -46.82
CA ILE A 6 -43.74 12.83 -46.47
C ILE A 6 -43.45 12.20 -45.10
N ALA A 7 -44.34 12.61 -44.18
CA ALA A 7 -45.30 11.75 -43.48
C ALA A 7 -44.79 10.62 -42.56
N GLY A 8 -45.16 10.76 -41.29
CA GLY A 8 -46.20 9.90 -40.75
C GLY A 8 -45.75 8.77 -39.82
N LYS A 9 -46.46 8.71 -38.67
CA LYS A 9 -46.61 7.56 -37.75
C LYS A 9 -45.37 7.29 -36.88
N ARG A 10 -45.45 7.04 -35.57
CA ARG A 10 -46.53 6.83 -34.58
C ARG A 10 -45.87 7.07 -33.23
N LEU A 11 -46.49 7.83 -32.33
CA LEU A 11 -46.15 7.75 -30.92
C LEU A 11 -46.70 6.41 -30.42
N CYS A 12 -45.83 5.45 -30.12
CA CYS A 12 -46.23 4.18 -29.54
C CYS A 12 -46.40 4.37 -28.03
N VAL A 13 -47.64 4.51 -27.58
CA VAL A 13 -47.98 4.37 -26.16
C VAL A 13 -47.99 2.88 -25.85
N SER A 14 -46.89 2.38 -25.28
CA SER A 14 -46.90 1.06 -24.64
C SER A 14 -47.31 1.22 -23.19
N ALA A 15 -48.58 0.95 -22.90
CA ALA A 15 -49.05 0.78 -21.53
C ALA A 15 -48.61 -0.61 -21.04
N ALA A 16 -47.61 -0.67 -20.17
CA ALA A 16 -47.37 -1.84 -19.34
C ALA A 16 -48.11 -1.64 -18.01
N TYR A 17 -49.15 -2.43 -17.77
CA TYR A 17 -49.84 -2.52 -16.49
C TYR A 17 -49.26 -3.67 -15.67
N PRO A 18 -48.63 -3.41 -14.51
CA PRO A 18 -48.63 -4.36 -13.42
C PRO A 18 -49.90 -4.14 -12.59
N ARG A 19 -50.80 -5.12 -12.63
CA ARG A 19 -51.88 -5.26 -11.64
C ARG A 19 -51.24 -5.54 -10.28
N SER A 20 -51.42 -4.64 -9.32
CA SER A 20 -51.87 -4.90 -7.93
C SER A 20 -51.24 -3.94 -6.93
N HIS A 21 -52.12 -3.42 -6.05
CA HIS A 21 -51.89 -2.58 -4.88
C HIS A 21 -51.54 -1.09 -5.12
N GLY A 22 -52.49 -0.25 -4.75
CA GLY A 22 -52.56 1.17 -5.08
C GLY A 22 -51.63 2.04 -4.26
N ILE A 23 -50.85 2.85 -4.99
CA ILE A 23 -50.33 4.15 -4.59
C ILE A 23 -50.36 5.00 -5.87
N TRP A 24 -51.15 6.07 -5.89
CA TRP A 24 -51.19 7.01 -7.02
C TRP A 24 -50.00 7.97 -6.92
N GLY A 25 -48.93 7.70 -7.67
CA GLY A 25 -47.81 8.62 -7.88
C GLY A 25 -47.80 9.13 -9.31
N LEU A 26 -48.05 10.43 -9.50
CA LEU A 26 -47.89 11.10 -10.80
C LEU A 26 -46.40 11.33 -11.05
N VAL A 27 -45.74 10.48 -11.85
CA VAL A 27 -44.37 10.70 -12.30
C VAL A 27 -44.41 11.44 -13.63
N VAL A 28 -44.06 12.73 -13.62
CA VAL A 28 -43.86 13.53 -14.84
C VAL A 28 -42.37 13.57 -15.14
N VAL A 29 -41.92 12.84 -16.16
CA VAL A 29 -40.54 12.88 -16.64
C VAL A 29 -40.43 13.99 -17.69
N PHE A 30 -39.70 15.07 -17.38
CA PHE A 30 -39.25 16.03 -18.39
C PHE A 30 -37.86 15.64 -18.88
N ASN A 31 -37.74 15.37 -20.17
CA ASN A 31 -36.46 15.14 -20.83
C ASN A 31 -36.11 16.44 -21.59
N ILE A 32 -35.14 17.21 -21.10
CA ILE A 32 -34.70 18.46 -21.73
C ILE A 32 -33.26 18.27 -22.22
N SER A 33 -33.11 18.31 -23.55
CA SER A 33 -31.82 18.38 -24.23
C SER A 33 -31.36 19.85 -24.25
N LEU A 34 -30.25 20.15 -23.57
CA LEU A 34 -29.67 21.49 -23.51
C LEU A 34 -28.56 21.62 -24.56
N SER A 35 -28.75 22.53 -25.52
CA SER A 35 -27.65 23.05 -26.33
C SER A 35 -27.73 24.58 -26.45
N GLY A 36 -26.65 25.23 -26.03
CA GLY A 36 -26.18 26.52 -26.55
C GLY A 36 -26.84 27.80 -26.03
N ILE A 37 -26.37 28.34 -24.89
CA ILE A 37 -26.45 29.79 -24.62
C ILE A 37 -25.13 30.27 -24.00
N LYS A 38 -24.39 31.12 -24.73
CA LYS A 38 -23.31 31.97 -24.22
C LYS A 38 -23.94 33.26 -23.70
N LEU A 39 -23.67 33.65 -22.45
CA LEU A 39 -24.06 34.96 -21.92
C LEU A 39 -22.81 35.79 -21.57
N ALA A 40 -22.67 36.93 -22.25
CA ALA A 40 -21.61 37.89 -22.04
C ALA A 40 -22.01 38.97 -21.02
N SER A 41 -21.14 39.16 -20.03
CA SER A 41 -20.69 40.40 -19.36
C SER A 41 -21.68 41.49 -18.89
N ARG A 42 -21.37 41.95 -17.65
CA ARG A 42 -21.66 43.24 -16.98
C ARG A 42 -22.85 43.26 -16.01
N LEU A 43 -22.54 43.00 -14.73
CA LEU A 43 -23.31 43.48 -13.58
C LEU A 43 -22.41 44.36 -12.71
N ARG A 44 -22.78 45.65 -12.62
CA ARG A 44 -22.21 46.60 -11.65
C ARG A 44 -22.87 46.34 -10.30
N PHE A 45 -22.05 46.10 -9.28
CA PHE A 45 -22.45 46.06 -7.88
C PHE A 45 -22.75 47.48 -7.37
N LEU A 46 -23.93 47.67 -6.79
CA LEU A 46 -24.27 48.80 -5.93
C LEU A 46 -24.89 48.23 -4.65
N SER A 47 -24.05 48.12 -3.62
CA SER A 47 -24.44 48.05 -2.20
C SER A 47 -24.96 49.44 -1.77
N PRO A 48 -25.83 49.58 -0.74
CA PRO A 48 -25.50 49.13 0.62
C PRO A 48 -26.70 48.59 1.44
N LEU A 49 -26.46 47.57 2.25
CA LEU A 49 -27.05 47.44 3.59
C LEU A 49 -26.28 46.35 4.32
N GLY A 50 -25.43 46.80 5.25
CA GLY A 50 -24.66 45.94 6.12
C GLY A 50 -25.53 45.37 7.23
N ARG A 51 -25.33 44.08 7.50
CA ARG A 51 -25.09 43.51 8.83
C ARG A 51 -24.76 42.03 8.63
N TRP A 52 -23.48 41.74 8.83
CA TRP A 52 -22.95 40.38 8.91
C TRP A 52 -23.55 39.69 10.14
N CYS A 53 -24.25 38.57 9.94
CA CYS A 53 -24.41 37.59 11.00
C CYS A 53 -23.12 36.78 11.07
N ALA A 54 -22.30 37.07 12.07
CA ALA A 54 -21.19 36.23 12.48
C ALA A 54 -21.75 34.87 12.90
N VAL A 55 -21.31 33.80 12.23
CA VAL A 55 -21.46 32.42 12.72
C VAL A 55 -20.48 32.28 13.87
N ALA A 56 -20.98 32.43 15.10
CA ALA A 56 -20.21 32.18 16.30
C ALA A 56 -20.07 30.66 16.48
N ILE A 57 -18.86 30.14 16.26
CA ILE A 57 -18.43 28.83 16.75
C ILE A 57 -18.06 29.03 18.21
N LEU A 58 -18.92 28.58 19.12
CA LEU A 58 -18.60 28.45 20.55
C LEU A 58 -18.23 26.99 20.84
N PRO A 59 -17.09 26.72 21.50
CA PRO A 59 -16.74 25.37 21.93
C PRO A 59 -17.53 25.05 23.20
N TYR A 60 -18.41 24.05 23.13
CA TYR A 60 -19.10 23.56 24.32
C TYR A 60 -18.27 22.44 24.97
N TYR A 61 -17.48 22.82 25.98
CA TYR A 61 -16.98 21.90 27.00
C TYR A 61 -18.13 21.62 27.99
N ALA A 62 -18.62 20.38 28.06
CA ALA A 62 -19.48 19.96 29.17
C ALA A 62 -19.28 18.48 29.51
N TYR A 63 -18.53 18.28 30.59
CA TYR A 63 -18.75 17.32 31.68
C TYR A 63 -19.65 16.11 31.44
N SER A 64 -19.00 14.95 31.45
CA SER A 64 -19.55 13.62 31.70
C SER A 64 -20.25 13.54 33.06
N ARG A 65 -21.56 13.27 33.06
CA ARG A 65 -22.25 12.58 34.16
C ARG A 65 -22.92 11.33 33.63
N VAL A 66 -22.41 10.20 34.10
CA VAL A 66 -22.94 8.85 33.93
C VAL A 66 -24.32 8.77 34.61
N LEU A 67 -25.33 8.27 33.89
CA LEU A 67 -26.56 7.75 34.47
C LEU A 67 -26.70 6.27 34.05
N PRO A 68 -27.12 5.36 34.96
CA PRO A 68 -27.10 3.93 34.72
C PRO A 68 -28.34 3.46 33.95
N ALA A 69 -28.15 2.50 33.05
CA ALA A 69 -29.22 1.84 32.30
C ALA A 69 -29.98 0.82 33.18
N PRO A 70 -31.32 0.65 33.00
CA PRO A 70 -32.09 -0.33 33.75
C PRO A 70 -31.97 -1.74 33.17
N SER A 71 -31.93 -2.71 34.08
CA SER A 71 -31.85 -4.16 33.85
C SER A 71 -33.14 -4.75 33.27
N LEU A 72 -33.04 -5.48 32.16
CA LEU A 72 -34.12 -6.32 31.62
C LEU A 72 -33.77 -7.80 31.77
N ASN A 73 -34.62 -8.51 32.51
CA ASN A 73 -34.59 -9.95 32.80
C ASN A 73 -34.54 -10.81 31.53
N GLN A 74 -33.68 -11.83 31.53
CA GLN A 74 -33.76 -12.97 30.61
C GLN A 74 -34.22 -14.24 31.37
N PRO A 75 -35.08 -15.08 30.77
CA PRO A 75 -35.50 -16.33 31.39
C PRO A 75 -34.45 -17.45 31.20
N ARG A 76 -34.26 -18.26 32.24
CA ARG A 76 -33.43 -19.48 32.25
C ARG A 76 -34.15 -20.64 31.57
N PHE A 77 -33.45 -21.39 30.73
CA PHE A 77 -33.76 -22.79 30.43
C PHE A 77 -32.47 -23.63 30.38
N ASN A 78 -32.58 -24.87 30.90
CA ASN A 78 -31.50 -25.75 31.35
C ASN A 78 -30.76 -26.53 30.23
N HIS A 79 -29.55 -26.96 30.60
CA HIS A 79 -28.63 -27.86 29.90
C HIS A 79 -29.23 -29.18 29.37
N SER A 80 -28.79 -29.63 28.19
CA SER A 80 -27.99 -30.87 28.01
C SER A 80 -27.90 -31.28 26.53
N THR A 81 -26.68 -31.31 25.98
CA THR A 81 -26.11 -32.32 25.06
C THR A 81 -24.83 -31.74 24.44
N THR A 82 -23.68 -32.24 24.87
CA THR A 82 -22.36 -32.00 24.28
C THR A 82 -22.13 -32.91 23.06
N PRO A 83 -21.52 -32.39 21.99
CA PRO A 83 -20.58 -33.18 21.21
C PRO A 83 -19.16 -32.60 21.37
N THR A 84 -18.22 -33.52 21.57
CA THR A 84 -16.80 -33.33 21.86
C THR A 84 -16.11 -32.53 20.75
N MET A 85 -15.56 -31.35 21.09
CA MET A 85 -14.61 -30.61 20.26
C MET A 85 -13.23 -30.63 20.92
N ALA A 86 -12.20 -30.79 20.09
CA ALA A 86 -10.78 -30.81 20.44
C ALA A 86 -10.35 -29.59 21.28
N PRO A 87 -9.29 -29.69 22.12
CA PRO A 87 -8.91 -28.62 23.03
C PRO A 87 -8.48 -27.37 22.25
N ILE A 88 -9.29 -26.32 22.32
CA ILE A 88 -8.98 -24.98 21.85
C ILE A 88 -7.95 -24.40 22.83
N ARG A 89 -6.73 -24.14 22.37
CA ARG A 89 -5.70 -23.40 23.13
C ARG A 89 -6.24 -21.99 23.46
N PRO A 90 -5.95 -21.43 24.65
CA PRO A 90 -6.53 -20.16 25.11
C PRO A 90 -6.14 -19.01 24.17
N ASP A 91 -7.11 -18.14 23.88
CA ASP A 91 -6.98 -16.99 22.97
C ASP A 91 -6.10 -15.91 23.63
N THR A 92 -4.79 -15.91 23.35
CA THR A 92 -3.77 -15.00 23.90
C THR A 92 -3.68 -13.70 23.08
N LYS A 93 -4.77 -12.94 22.96
CA LYS A 93 -4.79 -11.70 22.19
C LYS A 93 -4.68 -10.47 23.10
N GLY A 94 -3.55 -9.76 23.03
CA GLY A 94 -3.49 -8.35 23.44
C GLY A 94 -4.39 -7.46 22.56
N PRO A 95 -4.61 -6.18 22.92
CA PRO A 95 -5.41 -5.28 22.09
C PRO A 95 -4.84 -5.23 20.66
N ASN A 96 -5.70 -5.42 19.66
CA ASN A 96 -5.38 -5.49 18.22
C ASN A 96 -4.52 -6.69 17.75
N GLY A 97 -4.45 -7.80 18.52
CA GLY A 97 -3.74 -9.02 18.09
C GLY A 97 -2.23 -8.98 18.25
N ARG A 98 -1.72 -8.01 19.02
CA ARG A 98 -0.32 -7.91 19.45
C ARG A 98 -0.01 -8.95 20.52
N SER A 99 1.21 -9.50 20.47
CA SER A 99 1.74 -10.40 21.49
C SER A 99 1.90 -9.69 22.83
N THR A 100 1.66 -10.42 23.93
CA THR A 100 1.94 -9.93 25.28
C THR A 100 3.42 -10.08 25.69
N VAL A 101 4.19 -10.88 24.93
CA VAL A 101 5.62 -11.16 25.17
C VAL A 101 6.50 -10.04 24.59
N MET A 102 6.40 -9.82 23.28
CA MET A 102 7.15 -8.75 22.60
C MET A 102 6.42 -8.33 21.32
N HIS A 103 6.29 -7.02 21.14
CA HIS A 103 5.77 -6.43 19.93
C HIS A 103 6.71 -5.31 19.45
N SER A 104 7.05 -5.35 18.16
CA SER A 104 7.90 -4.34 17.52
C SER A 104 7.24 -3.82 16.24
N LYS A 105 7.44 -2.55 15.90
CA LYS A 105 6.93 -2.00 14.64
C LYS A 105 7.63 -2.64 13.43
N VAL A 106 8.93 -2.87 13.57
CA VAL A 106 9.77 -3.47 12.54
C VAL A 106 10.73 -4.46 13.16
N VAL A 107 10.83 -5.65 12.55
CA VAL A 107 11.81 -6.67 12.91
C VAL A 107 12.71 -6.97 11.72
N ILE A 108 14.01 -6.98 11.96
CA ILE A 108 15.05 -7.28 10.97
C ILE A 108 15.62 -8.66 11.29
N ILE A 109 15.56 -9.57 10.33
CA ILE A 109 16.06 -10.94 10.46
C ILE A 109 17.34 -11.06 9.62
N GLY A 110 18.49 -11.11 10.31
CA GLY A 110 19.79 -11.29 9.68
C GLY A 110 20.79 -10.18 10.03
N SER A 111 22.05 -10.57 10.19
CA SER A 111 23.09 -9.75 10.80
C SER A 111 24.19 -9.27 9.86
N GLY A 112 23.98 -9.35 8.55
CA GLY A 112 24.92 -8.86 7.55
C GLY A 112 24.88 -7.33 7.35
N PRO A 113 25.61 -6.82 6.34
CA PRO A 113 25.60 -5.41 5.94
C PRO A 113 24.21 -4.84 5.67
N ALA A 114 23.33 -5.62 5.03
CA ALA A 114 21.96 -5.22 4.73
C ALA A 114 21.14 -4.99 6.00
N GLY A 115 21.16 -5.96 6.93
CA GLY A 115 20.42 -5.86 8.19
C GLY A 115 20.89 -4.70 9.06
N HIS A 116 22.21 -4.53 9.22
CA HIS A 116 22.76 -3.42 10.00
C HIS A 116 22.46 -2.05 9.38
N THR A 117 22.51 -1.93 8.05
CA THR A 117 22.15 -0.66 7.40
C THR A 117 20.67 -0.37 7.60
N ALA A 118 19.79 -1.36 7.43
CA ALA A 118 18.37 -1.19 7.71
C ALA A 118 18.12 -0.73 9.16
N ALA A 119 18.81 -1.36 10.12
CA ALA A 119 18.70 -1.04 11.53
C ALA A 119 19.13 0.39 11.86
N ILE A 120 20.23 0.88 11.26
CA ILE A 120 20.72 2.26 11.45
C ILE A 120 19.67 3.27 10.97
N TYR A 121 19.07 3.05 9.81
CA TYR A 121 18.07 3.97 9.26
C TYR A 121 16.78 3.97 10.10
N LEU A 122 16.27 2.80 10.47
CA LEU A 122 15.05 2.66 11.28
C LEU A 122 15.22 3.18 12.71
N ALA A 123 16.39 2.96 13.32
CA ALA A 123 16.69 3.48 14.65
C ALA A 123 16.79 5.02 14.64
N ARG A 124 17.37 5.61 13.59
CA ARG A 124 17.38 7.06 13.40
C ARG A 124 16.00 7.66 13.14
N ALA A 125 15.07 6.86 12.62
CA ALA A 125 13.66 7.23 12.49
C ALA A 125 12.84 7.02 13.78
N ASN A 126 13.48 6.68 14.91
CA ASN A 126 12.84 6.39 16.20
C ASN A 126 11.80 5.25 16.15
N LEU A 127 11.98 4.26 15.27
CA LEU A 127 11.10 3.10 15.15
C LEU A 127 11.51 1.90 16.04
N GLU A 128 12.56 2.07 16.84
CA GLU A 128 13.08 1.06 17.78
C GLU A 128 13.16 -0.36 17.18
N PRO A 129 13.92 -0.56 16.08
CA PRO A 129 13.92 -1.82 15.35
C PRO A 129 14.37 -2.99 16.24
N GLY A 130 13.58 -4.06 16.24
CA GLY A 130 13.98 -5.35 16.77
C GLY A 130 14.91 -6.03 15.78
N PHE A 131 16.11 -6.40 16.19
CA PHE A 131 17.10 -7.02 15.31
C PHE A 131 17.46 -8.40 15.82
N MET A 132 17.35 -9.40 14.95
CA MET A 132 17.64 -10.81 15.27
C MET A 132 18.86 -11.30 14.47
N ALA A 133 19.71 -12.08 15.13
CA ALA A 133 20.74 -12.83 14.43
C ALA A 133 20.10 -13.98 13.62
N ASN A 134 20.83 -14.56 12.66
CA ASN A 134 20.32 -15.69 11.87
C ASN A 134 21.37 -16.77 11.72
N GLY A 135 21.52 -17.66 12.71
CA GLY A 135 22.23 -18.95 12.62
C GLY A 135 23.74 -18.93 12.29
N PHE A 136 24.30 -17.80 11.88
CA PHE A 136 25.71 -17.58 11.63
C PHE A 136 26.30 -16.64 12.68
N ALA A 137 27.63 -16.66 12.83
CA ALA A 137 28.34 -15.67 13.64
C ALA A 137 27.81 -14.26 13.31
N ALA A 138 27.42 -13.52 14.34
CA ALA A 138 26.80 -12.21 14.18
C ALA A 138 27.71 -11.31 13.33
N GLY A 139 27.21 -10.84 12.19
CA GLY A 139 28.00 -10.14 11.16
C GLY A 139 27.90 -10.76 9.76
N GLY A 140 27.41 -12.00 9.64
CA GLY A 140 27.21 -12.66 8.35
C GLY A 140 28.51 -13.08 7.67
N GLN A 141 28.50 -13.26 6.34
CA GLN A 141 29.64 -13.81 5.60
C GLN A 141 30.96 -13.05 5.77
N LEU A 142 30.91 -11.73 5.98
CA LEU A 142 32.13 -10.93 6.16
C LEU A 142 32.94 -11.32 7.40
N THR A 143 32.35 -12.03 8.36
CA THR A 143 33.09 -12.59 9.50
C THR A 143 34.06 -13.70 9.09
N THR A 144 33.88 -14.26 7.89
CA THR A 144 34.73 -15.33 7.35
C THR A 144 35.79 -14.82 6.38
N THR A 145 35.86 -13.51 6.09
CA THR A 145 36.92 -12.91 5.26
C THR A 145 37.92 -12.12 6.10
N THR A 146 39.18 -12.13 5.68
CA THR A 146 40.29 -11.45 6.35
C THR A 146 40.44 -10.00 5.93
N ASP A 147 40.38 -9.67 4.64
CA ASP A 147 40.57 -8.30 4.13
C ASP A 147 39.44 -7.86 3.19
N VAL A 148 38.89 -6.69 3.46
CA VAL A 148 37.86 -6.03 2.65
C VAL A 148 38.42 -4.72 2.11
N GLU A 149 38.79 -4.72 0.83
CA GLU A 149 39.38 -3.55 0.15
C GLU A 149 38.37 -2.78 -0.72
N ASN A 150 37.21 -3.38 -1.00
CA ASN A 150 36.24 -2.86 -1.97
C ASN A 150 35.01 -2.21 -1.32
N PHE A 151 35.00 -2.04 0.00
CA PHE A 151 33.95 -1.28 0.68
C PHE A 151 34.36 0.19 0.81
N PRO A 152 33.62 1.14 0.19
CA PRO A 152 34.00 2.54 0.18
C PRO A 152 34.01 3.13 1.60
N GLY A 153 35.04 3.92 1.91
CA GLY A 153 35.24 4.54 3.23
C GLY A 153 36.41 3.95 4.02
N PHE A 154 37.00 2.84 3.58
CA PHE A 154 38.19 2.22 4.15
C PHE A 154 39.35 2.22 3.14
N PRO A 155 40.08 3.35 2.97
CA PRO A 155 41.11 3.48 1.94
C PRO A 155 42.32 2.55 2.15
N GLU A 156 42.55 2.09 3.37
CA GLU A 156 43.63 1.17 3.74
C GLU A 156 43.17 -0.30 3.80
N GLY A 157 41.92 -0.58 3.38
CA GLY A 157 41.27 -1.86 3.66
C GLY A 157 40.80 -1.97 5.11
N VAL A 158 40.03 -3.01 5.41
CA VAL A 158 39.57 -3.32 6.77
C VAL A 158 39.31 -4.81 6.91
N ASN A 159 39.58 -5.35 8.09
CA ASN A 159 39.21 -6.73 8.37
C ASN A 159 37.68 -6.91 8.37
N GLY A 160 37.19 -7.99 7.79
CA GLY A 160 35.74 -8.24 7.66
C GLY A 160 35.02 -8.28 9.01
N THR A 161 35.64 -8.87 10.04
CA THR A 161 35.09 -8.89 11.41
C THR A 161 35.13 -7.50 12.05
N GLU A 162 36.22 -6.75 11.87
CA GLU A 162 36.32 -5.37 12.37
C GLU A 162 35.23 -4.47 11.75
N MET A 163 35.02 -4.59 10.43
CA MET A 163 33.99 -3.85 9.71
C MET A 163 32.59 -4.14 10.27
N MET A 164 32.24 -5.42 10.47
CA MET A 164 30.94 -5.79 11.03
C MET A 164 30.77 -5.34 12.49
N ASN A 165 31.84 -5.31 13.27
CA ASN A 165 31.83 -4.73 14.61
C ASN A 165 31.53 -3.22 14.58
N LYS A 166 32.06 -2.47 13.60
CA LYS A 166 31.71 -1.05 13.41
C LYS A 166 30.23 -0.88 13.05
N PHE A 167 29.69 -1.74 12.19
CA PHE A 167 28.27 -1.72 11.80
C PHE A 167 27.35 -1.99 12.97
N ARG A 168 27.71 -3.00 13.78
CA ARG A 168 27.01 -3.33 15.02
C ARG A 168 27.04 -2.17 16.01
N ALA A 169 28.21 -1.58 16.25
CA ALA A 169 28.35 -0.43 17.15
C ALA A 169 27.51 0.77 16.69
N GLN A 170 27.46 1.03 15.38
CA GLN A 170 26.66 2.11 14.82
C GLN A 170 25.14 1.85 14.97
N SER A 171 24.69 0.61 14.79
CA SER A 171 23.29 0.22 15.00
C SER A 171 22.88 0.43 16.47
N VAL A 172 23.69 -0.07 17.41
CA VAL A 172 23.44 0.07 18.86
C VAL A 172 23.46 1.54 19.28
N ARG A 173 24.38 2.34 18.75
CA ARG A 173 24.49 3.78 19.06
C ARG A 173 23.21 4.55 18.79
N PHE A 174 22.46 4.20 17.75
CA PHE A 174 21.20 4.88 17.40
C PHE A 174 19.97 4.25 18.07
N GLY A 175 20.13 3.21 18.90
CA GLY A 175 19.05 2.63 19.69
C GLY A 175 18.46 1.32 19.13
N THR A 176 19.11 0.66 18.18
CA THR A 176 18.70 -0.69 17.75
C THR A 176 18.84 -1.69 18.90
N LYS A 177 17.79 -2.47 19.17
CA LYS A 177 17.84 -3.59 20.11
C LYS A 177 18.29 -4.85 19.39
N ILE A 178 19.56 -5.20 19.55
CA ILE A 178 20.16 -6.40 18.95
C ILE A 178 19.97 -7.59 19.90
N ILE A 179 19.18 -8.56 19.47
CA ILE A 179 18.94 -9.84 20.14
C ILE A 179 19.73 -10.90 19.38
N THR A 180 20.72 -11.49 20.04
CA THR A 180 21.62 -12.50 19.43
C THR A 180 20.96 -13.89 19.47
N GLU A 181 19.79 -14.01 18.86
CA GLU A 181 19.05 -15.28 18.75
C GLU A 181 18.59 -15.47 17.30
N THR A 182 18.51 -16.74 16.87
CA THR A 182 18.05 -17.14 15.53
C THR A 182 16.53 -17.20 15.51
N VAL A 183 15.91 -16.66 14.47
CA VAL A 183 14.48 -16.87 14.20
C VAL A 183 14.31 -18.25 13.55
N SER A 184 13.55 -19.15 14.17
CA SER A 184 13.36 -20.51 13.66
C SER A 184 12.07 -20.68 12.86
N GLN A 185 11.02 -19.93 13.22
CA GLN A 185 9.72 -19.98 12.55
C GLN A 185 9.15 -18.59 12.29
N LEU A 186 8.49 -18.43 11.15
CA LEU A 186 7.84 -17.19 10.73
C LEU A 186 6.46 -17.48 10.14
N ASP A 187 5.45 -16.70 10.52
CA ASP A 187 4.09 -16.74 9.96
C ASP A 187 3.73 -15.36 9.39
N LEU A 188 3.64 -15.31 8.07
CA LEU A 188 3.37 -14.14 7.25
C LEU A 188 1.89 -14.04 6.80
N SER A 189 1.02 -14.95 7.26
CA SER A 189 -0.36 -15.05 6.78
C SER A 189 -1.25 -13.87 7.20
N ARG A 190 -0.95 -13.25 8.35
CA ARG A 190 -1.73 -12.13 8.93
C ARG A 190 -0.81 -11.14 9.61
N ARG A 191 -1.22 -9.87 9.61
CA ARG A 191 -0.55 -8.78 10.34
C ARG A 191 -1.25 -8.49 11.68
N PRO A 192 -0.52 -8.15 12.76
CA PRO A 192 0.95 -8.15 12.84
C PRO A 192 1.52 -9.56 12.66
N PHE A 193 2.63 -9.66 11.93
CA PHE A 193 3.30 -10.91 11.61
C PHE A 193 3.83 -11.57 12.87
N ARG A 194 3.95 -12.90 12.86
CA ARG A 194 4.37 -13.68 14.03
C ARG A 194 5.68 -14.39 13.76
N TYR A 195 6.55 -14.39 14.76
CA TYR A 195 7.83 -15.10 14.67
C TYR A 195 8.19 -15.75 16.01
N TRP A 196 9.02 -16.80 15.93
CA TRP A 196 9.54 -17.53 17.08
C TRP A 196 11.06 -17.62 17.01
N ARG A 197 11.68 -17.53 18.19
CA ARG A 197 13.12 -17.70 18.35
C ARG A 197 13.44 -19.17 18.57
N GLU A 198 14.61 -19.60 18.14
CA GLU A 198 15.09 -20.97 18.30
C GLU A 198 15.00 -21.42 19.77
N GLY A 199 14.36 -22.57 20.02
CA GLY A 199 14.10 -23.07 21.38
C GLY A 199 12.85 -22.52 22.08
N THR A 200 12.07 -21.63 21.42
CA THR A 200 10.84 -21.04 21.99
C THR A 200 9.58 -21.29 21.14
N GLU A 201 9.63 -22.26 20.23
CA GLU A 201 8.56 -22.54 19.25
C GLU A 201 7.21 -22.92 19.87
N ASP A 202 7.23 -23.56 21.04
CA ASP A 202 6.02 -23.93 21.78
C ASP A 202 5.42 -22.78 22.62
N SER A 203 6.12 -21.64 22.70
CA SER A 203 5.72 -20.48 23.50
C SER A 203 4.87 -19.47 22.69
N GLU A 204 4.38 -18.43 23.38
CA GLU A 204 3.59 -17.38 22.73
C GLU A 204 4.46 -16.63 21.69
N PRO A 205 3.99 -16.48 20.43
CA PRO A 205 4.75 -15.80 19.38
C PRO A 205 5.06 -14.36 19.75
N GLU A 206 6.21 -13.87 19.30
CA GLU A 206 6.47 -12.44 19.21
C GLU A 206 5.84 -11.88 17.93
N THR A 207 5.56 -10.57 17.92
CA THR A 207 4.83 -9.95 16.80
C THR A 207 5.52 -8.72 16.21
N ALA A 208 5.45 -8.57 14.89
CA ALA A 208 6.00 -7.44 14.16
C ALA A 208 4.99 -6.84 13.18
N ASP A 209 4.85 -5.51 13.13
CA ASP A 209 3.97 -4.88 12.11
C ASP A 209 4.57 -5.02 10.70
N THR A 210 5.89 -4.97 10.58
CA THR A 210 6.67 -5.16 9.35
C THR A 210 7.92 -6.01 9.59
N ILE A 211 8.39 -6.71 8.56
CA ILE A 211 9.59 -7.57 8.63
C ILE A 211 10.54 -7.25 7.48
N ILE A 212 11.84 -7.14 7.78
CA ILE A 212 12.92 -7.06 6.79
C ILE A 212 13.74 -8.36 6.84
N ILE A 213 13.71 -9.12 5.76
CA ILE A 213 14.48 -10.35 5.58
C ILE A 213 15.85 -9.97 4.99
N ALA A 214 16.87 -10.08 5.82
CA ALA A 214 18.28 -9.81 5.48
C ALA A 214 19.18 -11.00 5.83
N THR A 215 18.65 -12.22 5.67
CA THR A 215 19.28 -13.48 6.07
C THR A 215 20.50 -13.86 5.23
N GLY A 216 20.67 -13.20 4.07
CA GLY A 216 21.81 -13.38 3.17
C GLY A 216 21.73 -14.67 2.34
N ALA A 217 22.86 -15.03 1.76
CA ALA A 217 23.09 -16.32 1.12
C ALA A 217 24.36 -16.95 1.72
N SER A 218 24.67 -18.18 1.36
CA SER A 218 25.93 -18.85 1.68
C SER A 218 26.54 -19.40 0.40
N ALA A 219 27.84 -19.23 0.19
CA ALA A 219 28.52 -19.85 -0.94
C ALA A 219 28.50 -21.38 -0.80
N LYS A 220 28.18 -22.10 -1.87
CA LYS A 220 28.19 -23.57 -1.85
C LYS A 220 29.64 -24.04 -1.80
N ARG A 221 29.93 -24.90 -0.83
CA ARG A 221 31.23 -25.56 -0.62
C ARG A 221 31.13 -27.03 -1.00
N MET A 222 32.25 -27.64 -1.40
CA MET A 222 32.27 -29.08 -1.75
C MET A 222 32.73 -29.97 -0.60
N ASN A 223 33.19 -29.39 0.51
CA ASN A 223 33.70 -30.07 1.69
C ASN A 223 34.79 -31.09 1.34
N LEU A 224 35.76 -30.67 0.52
CA LEU A 224 36.88 -31.52 0.14
C LEU A 224 37.80 -31.79 1.35
N PRO A 225 38.44 -32.96 1.43
CA PRO A 225 39.55 -33.19 2.35
C PRO A 225 40.62 -32.10 2.21
N GLY A 226 40.97 -31.44 3.32
CA GLY A 226 41.89 -30.31 3.37
C GLY A 226 41.25 -28.93 3.12
N GLU A 227 39.97 -28.87 2.74
CA GLU A 227 39.31 -27.60 2.43
C GLU A 227 39.24 -26.66 3.64
N ASP A 228 38.92 -27.17 4.82
CA ASP A 228 38.82 -26.34 6.04
C ASP A 228 40.16 -25.77 6.49
N THR A 229 41.28 -26.47 6.22
CA THR A 229 42.63 -26.00 6.55
C THR A 229 43.05 -24.84 5.65
N TYR A 230 42.71 -24.91 4.36
CA TYR A 230 43.12 -23.90 3.37
C TYR A 230 42.02 -22.90 3.02
N TRP A 231 40.88 -22.94 3.72
CA TRP A 231 39.80 -21.95 3.57
C TRP A 231 40.31 -20.56 3.95
N GLN A 232 40.19 -19.59 3.05
CA GLN A 232 40.80 -18.25 3.14
C GLN A 232 42.35 -18.21 3.13
N SER A 233 43.02 -19.36 3.12
CA SER A 233 44.47 -19.51 2.96
C SER A 233 44.81 -20.17 1.61
N GLY A 234 44.11 -19.74 0.56
CA GLY A 234 44.26 -20.25 -0.81
C GLY A 234 42.94 -20.72 -1.43
N ILE A 235 41.94 -21.08 -0.64
CA ILE A 235 40.60 -21.43 -1.13
C ILE A 235 39.64 -20.26 -0.87
N SER A 236 38.92 -19.84 -1.90
CA SER A 236 37.92 -18.78 -1.85
C SER A 236 36.65 -19.18 -2.61
N ALA A 237 35.53 -18.50 -2.33
CA ALA A 237 34.30 -18.59 -3.09
C ALA A 237 33.88 -17.26 -3.74
N CYS A 238 34.77 -16.27 -3.76
CA CYS A 238 34.54 -14.98 -4.41
C CYS A 238 35.81 -14.52 -5.15
N ALA A 239 35.90 -14.80 -6.45
CA ALA A 239 37.01 -14.33 -7.27
C ALA A 239 37.13 -12.80 -7.32
N VAL A 240 36.00 -12.08 -7.27
CA VAL A 240 35.97 -10.61 -7.32
C VAL A 240 36.57 -9.99 -6.06
N CYS A 241 36.35 -10.64 -4.91
CA CYS A 241 36.82 -10.20 -3.60
C CYS A 241 38.33 -10.45 -3.48
N ASP A 242 38.74 -11.71 -3.65
CA ASP A 242 40.09 -12.13 -3.24
C ASP A 242 41.07 -12.22 -4.40
N GLY A 243 40.61 -12.13 -5.66
CA GLY A 243 41.46 -12.34 -6.83
C GLY A 243 42.66 -11.38 -6.93
N ALA A 244 42.58 -10.20 -6.33
CA ALA A 244 43.64 -9.20 -6.33
C ALA A 244 44.67 -9.37 -5.20
N VAL A 245 44.39 -10.22 -4.20
CA VAL A 245 45.25 -10.41 -3.02
C VAL A 245 46.63 -10.92 -3.46
N PRO A 246 47.74 -10.45 -2.84
CA PRO A 246 49.10 -10.75 -3.29
C PRO A 246 49.43 -12.25 -3.46
N ILE A 247 48.78 -13.13 -2.69
CA ILE A 247 49.00 -14.58 -2.73
C ILE A 247 48.67 -15.21 -4.09
N PHE A 248 47.76 -14.61 -4.87
CA PHE A 248 47.31 -15.14 -6.16
C PHE A 248 47.98 -14.48 -7.37
N ARG A 249 48.79 -13.44 -7.15
CA ARG A 249 49.40 -12.65 -8.23
C ARG A 249 50.49 -13.43 -8.96
N ASN A 250 50.38 -13.52 -10.29
CA ASN A 250 51.26 -14.31 -11.16
C ASN A 250 51.38 -15.79 -10.74
N LYS A 251 50.35 -16.34 -10.09
CA LYS A 251 50.28 -17.77 -9.72
C LYS A 251 49.22 -18.52 -10.53
N PRO A 252 49.36 -19.84 -10.70
CA PRO A 252 48.34 -20.68 -11.32
C PRO A 252 47.14 -20.82 -10.36
N LEU A 253 45.93 -20.55 -10.85
CA LEU A 253 44.68 -20.62 -10.09
C LEU A 253 43.73 -21.64 -10.71
N ALA A 254 42.87 -22.25 -9.90
CA ALA A 254 41.79 -23.12 -10.33
C ALA A 254 40.43 -22.51 -10.02
N VAL A 255 39.46 -22.71 -10.92
CA VAL A 255 38.05 -22.37 -10.74
C VAL A 255 37.23 -23.64 -10.89
N ILE A 256 36.40 -23.96 -9.91
CA ILE A 256 35.46 -25.09 -9.99
C ILE A 256 34.08 -24.56 -10.37
N GLY A 257 33.57 -25.02 -11.51
CA GLY A 257 32.23 -24.66 -11.98
C GLY A 257 32.10 -24.77 -13.49
N GLY A 258 30.85 -24.78 -13.98
CA GLY A 258 30.56 -24.92 -15.40
C GLY A 258 29.46 -24.00 -15.94
N GLY A 259 28.96 -23.06 -15.13
CA GLY A 259 27.96 -22.06 -15.53
C GLY A 259 28.58 -20.73 -15.95
N ASP A 260 27.73 -19.73 -16.21
CA ASP A 260 28.19 -18.38 -16.54
C ASP A 260 29.06 -17.78 -15.42
N SER A 261 28.72 -18.01 -14.15
CA SER A 261 29.54 -17.55 -13.00
C SER A 261 30.98 -18.05 -13.07
N ALA A 262 31.19 -19.32 -13.44
CA ALA A 262 32.53 -19.88 -13.57
C ALA A 262 33.31 -19.24 -14.73
N ALA A 263 32.62 -18.94 -15.84
CA ALA A 263 33.25 -18.25 -16.97
C ALA A 263 33.62 -16.81 -16.63
N GLU A 264 32.74 -16.09 -15.93
CA GLU A 264 32.96 -14.71 -15.48
C GLU A 264 34.12 -14.63 -14.47
N GLU A 265 34.09 -15.46 -13.44
CA GLU A 265 35.12 -15.50 -12.39
C GLU A 265 36.47 -15.95 -12.95
N ALA A 266 36.51 -16.99 -13.79
CA ALA A 266 37.74 -17.42 -14.43
C ALA A 266 38.34 -16.31 -15.31
N THR A 267 37.51 -15.64 -16.11
CA THR A 267 37.96 -14.52 -16.95
C THR A 267 38.45 -13.36 -16.09
N TYR A 268 37.79 -13.05 -14.98
CA TYR A 268 38.21 -12.02 -14.04
C TYR A 268 39.59 -12.31 -13.43
N LEU A 269 39.82 -13.56 -13.00
CA LEU A 269 41.09 -13.98 -12.40
C LEU A 269 42.28 -13.91 -13.37
N THR A 270 42.07 -13.96 -14.69
CA THR A 270 43.16 -13.83 -15.68
C THR A 270 43.93 -12.50 -15.60
N LYS A 271 43.33 -11.48 -14.98
CA LYS A 271 43.96 -10.18 -14.71
C LYS A 271 45.12 -10.29 -13.71
N TYR A 272 45.04 -11.24 -12.78
CA TYR A 272 45.97 -11.39 -11.66
C TYR A 272 46.80 -12.67 -11.77
N ALA A 273 46.20 -13.76 -12.23
CA ALA A 273 46.81 -15.07 -12.35
C ALA A 273 47.85 -15.15 -13.49
N SER A 274 48.82 -16.04 -13.34
CA SER A 274 49.66 -16.46 -14.48
C SER A 274 48.86 -17.31 -15.45
N HIS A 275 48.07 -18.25 -14.93
CA HIS A 275 47.21 -19.15 -15.70
C HIS A 275 45.98 -19.57 -14.87
N VAL A 276 44.84 -19.77 -15.50
CA VAL A 276 43.58 -20.16 -14.84
C VAL A 276 43.07 -21.49 -15.40
N TYR A 277 42.93 -22.49 -14.53
CA TYR A 277 42.35 -23.79 -14.86
C TYR A 277 40.88 -23.82 -14.48
N VAL A 278 39.99 -24.16 -15.41
CA VAL A 278 38.55 -24.28 -15.12
C VAL A 278 38.18 -25.75 -15.08
N LEU A 279 37.81 -26.23 -13.90
CA LEU A 279 37.45 -27.63 -13.63
C LEU A 279 35.95 -27.80 -13.88
N VAL A 280 35.62 -28.49 -14.97
CA VAL A 280 34.25 -28.74 -15.39
C VAL A 280 33.94 -30.23 -15.24
N ARG A 281 32.94 -30.56 -14.43
CA ARG A 281 32.55 -31.96 -14.15
C ARG A 281 31.97 -32.73 -15.35
N ARG A 282 31.54 -32.03 -16.40
CA ARG A 282 30.95 -32.57 -17.63
C ARG A 282 31.89 -32.29 -18.82
N ASP A 283 31.53 -32.80 -19.99
CA ASP A 283 32.17 -32.50 -21.27
C ASP A 283 31.60 -31.27 -22.00
N GLU A 284 30.65 -30.57 -21.36
CA GLU A 284 30.04 -29.33 -21.85
C GLU A 284 29.94 -28.25 -20.75
N LEU A 285 29.97 -26.97 -21.17
CA LEU A 285 29.68 -25.83 -20.30
C LEU A 285 28.18 -25.52 -20.34
N ARG A 286 27.58 -25.29 -19.17
CA ARG A 286 26.22 -24.75 -19.02
C ARG A 286 26.14 -23.24 -19.33
N ALA A 287 27.28 -22.56 -19.33
CA ALA A 287 27.38 -21.15 -19.67
C ALA A 287 26.77 -20.83 -21.05
N SER A 288 26.31 -19.59 -21.22
CA SER A 288 25.86 -19.06 -22.48
C SER A 288 26.91 -19.25 -23.58
N LYS A 289 26.46 -19.53 -24.82
CA LYS A 289 27.36 -19.86 -25.94
C LYS A 289 28.46 -18.81 -26.16
N ILE A 290 28.13 -17.54 -25.93
CA ILE A 290 29.07 -16.42 -26.08
C ILE A 290 30.12 -16.45 -24.97
N MET A 291 29.73 -16.68 -23.71
CA MET A 291 30.67 -16.79 -22.59
C MET A 291 31.59 -17.99 -22.74
N ALA A 292 31.04 -19.16 -23.08
CA ALA A 292 31.83 -20.37 -23.31
C ALA A 292 32.89 -20.16 -24.41
N LYS A 293 32.52 -19.54 -25.54
CA LYS A 293 33.46 -19.24 -26.63
C LYS A 293 34.56 -18.27 -26.19
N ARG A 294 34.23 -17.23 -25.43
CA ARG A 294 35.22 -16.27 -24.90
C ARG A 294 36.19 -16.93 -23.94
N LEU A 295 35.68 -17.78 -23.04
CA LEU A 295 36.49 -18.51 -22.06
C LEU A 295 37.48 -19.45 -22.75
N LEU A 296 37.02 -20.22 -23.75
CA LEU A 296 37.84 -21.17 -24.51
C LEU A 296 38.87 -20.49 -25.40
N ALA A 297 38.61 -19.28 -25.88
CA ALA A 297 39.53 -18.52 -26.71
C ALA A 297 40.61 -17.77 -25.91
N HIS A 298 40.51 -17.73 -24.58
CA HIS A 298 41.40 -16.93 -23.75
C HIS A 298 42.77 -17.61 -23.56
N PRO A 299 43.90 -16.95 -23.86
CA PRO A 299 45.23 -17.61 -23.88
C PRO A 299 45.72 -18.07 -22.50
N LYS A 300 45.29 -17.40 -21.42
CA LYS A 300 45.62 -17.74 -20.03
C LYS A 300 44.65 -18.74 -19.38
N VAL A 301 43.69 -19.30 -20.13
CA VAL A 301 42.67 -20.18 -19.57
C VAL A 301 42.81 -21.58 -20.16
N THR A 302 42.72 -22.60 -19.32
CA THR A 302 42.61 -24.00 -19.76
C THR A 302 41.41 -24.65 -19.10
N VAL A 303 40.46 -25.11 -19.91
CA VAL A 303 39.29 -25.83 -19.43
C VAL A 303 39.62 -27.31 -19.34
N LEU A 304 39.52 -27.86 -18.14
CA LEU A 304 39.67 -29.28 -17.85
C LEU A 304 38.27 -29.90 -17.76
N TRP A 305 37.88 -30.57 -18.84
CA TRP A 305 36.61 -31.28 -18.97
C TRP A 305 36.59 -32.57 -18.16
N ASN A 306 35.40 -33.03 -17.80
CA ASN A 306 35.19 -34.26 -17.02
C ASN A 306 36.08 -34.35 -15.78
N THR A 307 36.45 -33.22 -15.19
CA THR A 307 37.45 -33.18 -14.11
C THR A 307 36.79 -32.67 -12.83
N VAL A 308 37.01 -33.39 -11.74
CA VAL A 308 36.57 -32.99 -10.38
C VAL A 308 37.77 -32.91 -9.45
N ALA A 309 37.75 -31.96 -8.51
CA ALA A 309 38.73 -31.93 -7.43
C ALA A 309 38.32 -32.92 -6.34
N VAL A 310 39.31 -33.64 -5.79
CA VAL A 310 39.11 -34.71 -4.79
C VAL A 310 39.75 -34.32 -3.45
N GLU A 311 40.87 -33.62 -3.45
CA GLU A 311 41.61 -33.27 -2.24
C GLU A 311 42.38 -31.95 -2.44
N CYS A 312 42.41 -31.12 -1.40
CA CYS A 312 43.17 -29.88 -1.34
C CYS A 312 44.46 -30.10 -0.56
N LYS A 313 45.62 -29.85 -1.19
CA LYS A 313 46.94 -30.06 -0.59
C LYS A 313 47.72 -28.75 -0.50
N GLY A 314 48.56 -28.66 0.50
CA GLY A 314 49.33 -27.47 0.83
C GLY A 314 50.46 -27.78 1.80
N ASP A 315 51.18 -26.73 2.19
CA ASP A 315 52.33 -26.83 3.09
C ASP A 315 51.92 -26.69 4.58
N GLY A 316 50.63 -26.84 4.88
CA GLY A 316 50.03 -26.63 6.20
C GLY A 316 49.56 -25.19 6.48
N ASP A 317 50.04 -24.21 5.70
CA ASP A 317 49.65 -22.80 5.79
C ASP A 317 48.93 -22.34 4.51
N LEU A 318 49.56 -22.52 3.35
CA LEU A 318 49.00 -22.14 2.04
C LEU A 318 48.73 -23.35 1.14
N LEU A 319 47.71 -23.22 0.28
CA LEU A 319 47.40 -24.18 -0.78
C LEU A 319 48.53 -24.23 -1.83
N ASN A 320 48.97 -25.43 -2.21
CA ASN A 320 50.01 -25.66 -3.22
C ASN A 320 49.53 -26.48 -4.43
N SER A 321 48.55 -27.37 -4.23
CA SER A 321 48.10 -28.29 -5.26
C SER A 321 46.70 -28.84 -5.00
N LEU A 322 46.03 -29.25 -6.07
CA LEU A 322 44.75 -29.94 -6.02
C LEU A 322 44.90 -31.33 -6.63
N ARG A 323 44.42 -32.35 -5.93
CA ARG A 323 44.24 -33.67 -6.53
C ARG A 323 42.97 -33.66 -7.36
N LEU A 324 43.10 -33.96 -8.64
CA LEU A 324 42.02 -34.00 -9.61
C LEU A 324 41.76 -35.43 -10.00
N LYS A 325 40.50 -35.73 -10.33
CA LYS A 325 40.06 -37.00 -10.89
C LYS A 325 39.27 -36.77 -12.17
N ASP A 326 39.65 -37.47 -13.23
CA ASP A 326 38.87 -37.52 -14.45
C ASP A 326 37.71 -38.50 -14.26
N THR A 327 36.47 -38.06 -14.52
CA THR A 327 35.26 -38.85 -14.33
C THR A 327 35.02 -39.87 -15.45
N LYS A 328 35.68 -39.73 -16.61
CA LYS A 328 35.61 -40.69 -17.72
C LYS A 328 36.70 -41.76 -17.62
N THR A 329 37.94 -41.39 -17.32
CA THR A 329 39.07 -42.34 -17.27
C THR A 329 39.33 -42.89 -15.88
N GLY A 330 38.89 -42.19 -14.83
CA GLY A 330 39.20 -42.52 -13.43
C GLY A 330 40.62 -42.19 -13.01
N GLU A 331 41.42 -41.58 -13.90
CA GLU A 331 42.81 -41.21 -13.62
C GLU A 331 42.86 -40.05 -12.62
N GLU A 332 43.75 -40.19 -11.62
CA GLU A 332 44.01 -39.15 -10.62
C GLU A 332 45.34 -38.46 -10.93
N LYS A 333 45.33 -37.12 -10.90
CA LYS A 333 46.52 -36.30 -11.14
C LYS A 333 46.56 -35.13 -10.17
N ASP A 334 47.76 -34.74 -9.76
CA ASP A 334 47.95 -33.55 -8.93
C ASP A 334 48.21 -32.33 -9.83
N LEU A 335 47.40 -31.28 -9.68
CA LEU A 335 47.53 -30.00 -10.38
C LEU A 335 48.14 -28.96 -9.43
N GLN A 336 49.27 -28.39 -9.82
CA GLN A 336 49.94 -27.33 -9.05
C GLN A 336 49.18 -26.01 -9.20
N VAL A 337 48.54 -25.55 -8.12
CA VAL A 337 47.79 -24.29 -8.04
C VAL A 337 47.91 -23.68 -6.66
N ASN A 338 48.06 -22.36 -6.61
CA ASN A 338 48.13 -21.63 -5.34
C ASN A 338 46.78 -21.09 -4.90
N GLY A 339 45.76 -21.18 -5.75
CA GLY A 339 44.41 -20.76 -5.40
C GLY A 339 43.33 -21.61 -6.02
N LEU A 340 42.25 -21.82 -5.26
CA LEU A 340 41.03 -22.49 -5.69
C LEU A 340 39.84 -21.56 -5.46
N PHE A 341 39.05 -21.34 -6.49
CA PHE A 341 37.85 -20.50 -6.44
C PHE A 341 36.59 -21.32 -6.77
N TYR A 342 35.64 -21.33 -5.84
CA TYR A 342 34.34 -21.97 -6.03
C TYR A 342 33.37 -21.08 -6.80
N ALA A 343 32.99 -21.50 -8.01
CA ALA A 343 31.97 -20.86 -8.83
C ALA A 343 30.79 -21.82 -9.10
N ILE A 344 30.37 -22.55 -8.07
CA ILE A 344 29.27 -23.55 -8.12
C ILE A 344 27.92 -23.00 -7.65
N GLY A 345 27.83 -21.69 -7.45
CA GLY A 345 26.61 -20.99 -7.04
C GLY A 345 26.54 -20.73 -5.53
N HIS A 346 25.48 -20.08 -5.10
CA HIS A 346 25.20 -19.76 -3.71
C HIS A 346 23.85 -20.34 -3.32
N GLU A 347 23.62 -20.50 -2.03
CA GLU A 347 22.36 -20.94 -1.45
C GLU A 347 21.77 -19.79 -0.62
N PRO A 348 20.69 -19.14 -1.08
CA PRO A 348 20.04 -18.09 -0.31
C PRO A 348 19.37 -18.67 0.94
N ALA A 349 19.47 -17.95 2.06
CA ALA A 349 18.94 -18.40 3.36
C ALA A 349 17.42 -18.15 3.46
N THR A 350 16.65 -18.80 2.58
CA THR A 350 15.19 -18.63 2.42
C THR A 350 14.35 -19.73 3.07
N THR A 351 14.97 -20.66 3.82
CA THR A 351 14.27 -21.77 4.48
C THR A 351 13.10 -21.31 5.36
N LEU A 352 13.21 -20.14 6.00
CA LEU A 352 12.16 -19.54 6.83
C LEU A 352 10.90 -19.12 6.05
N VAL A 353 11.03 -18.85 4.74
CA VAL A 353 10.00 -18.17 3.93
C VAL A 353 9.67 -18.87 2.61
N ARG A 354 10.30 -20.01 2.33
CA ARG A 354 10.22 -20.72 1.04
C ARG A 354 8.78 -21.03 0.58
N ASP A 355 7.88 -21.32 1.51
CA ASP A 355 6.48 -21.66 1.21
C ASP A 355 5.51 -20.47 1.37
N GLN A 356 6.02 -19.28 1.71
CA GLN A 356 5.22 -18.09 2.03
C GLN A 356 5.47 -16.94 1.07
N LEU A 357 6.69 -16.78 0.57
CA LEU A 357 7.07 -15.75 -0.38
C LEU A 357 7.39 -16.34 -1.76
N GLU A 358 7.16 -15.53 -2.80
CA GLU A 358 7.57 -15.92 -4.15
C GLU A 358 9.10 -15.93 -4.24
N THR A 359 9.64 -17.06 -4.67
CA THR A 359 11.08 -17.25 -4.89
C THR A 359 11.34 -17.66 -6.34
N ASP A 360 12.54 -17.35 -6.83
CA ASP A 360 12.97 -17.79 -8.16
C ASP A 360 13.35 -19.29 -8.15
N ALA A 361 13.67 -19.83 -9.34
CA ALA A 361 14.06 -21.23 -9.48
C ALA A 361 15.33 -21.63 -8.71
N ASP A 362 16.15 -20.65 -8.33
CA ASP A 362 17.40 -20.85 -7.57
C ASP A 362 17.17 -20.64 -6.05
N GLY A 363 15.96 -20.25 -5.63
CA GLY A 363 15.53 -20.06 -4.25
C GLY A 363 15.68 -18.64 -3.70
N TYR A 364 16.02 -17.64 -4.51
CA TYR A 364 16.13 -16.24 -4.10
C TYR A 364 14.77 -15.58 -3.99
N ILE A 365 14.58 -14.67 -3.03
CA ILE A 365 13.31 -13.95 -2.86
C ILE A 365 13.11 -13.00 -4.04
N LEU A 366 11.92 -13.05 -4.66
CA LEU A 366 11.56 -12.11 -5.71
C LEU A 366 11.14 -10.78 -5.08
N THR A 367 11.87 -9.73 -5.45
CA THR A 367 11.54 -8.34 -5.15
C THR A 367 11.07 -7.62 -6.40
N LYS A 368 10.21 -6.63 -6.23
CA LYS A 368 9.84 -5.74 -7.34
C LYS A 368 11.05 -4.93 -7.76
N ALA A 369 11.29 -4.85 -9.07
CA ALA A 369 12.51 -4.29 -9.61
C ALA A 369 12.72 -2.83 -9.14
N GLY A 370 13.85 -2.58 -8.47
CA GLY A 370 14.21 -1.26 -7.93
C GLY A 370 13.65 -0.95 -6.55
N THR A 371 12.93 -1.87 -5.90
CA THR A 371 12.39 -1.74 -4.54
C THR A 371 12.82 -2.93 -3.67
N ALA A 372 12.51 -2.87 -2.37
CA ALA A 372 12.70 -3.99 -1.44
C ALA A 372 11.39 -4.79 -1.19
N GLU A 373 10.28 -4.38 -1.81
CA GLU A 373 8.96 -5.01 -1.70
C GLU A 373 8.96 -6.47 -2.20
N THR A 374 8.43 -7.38 -1.38
CA THR A 374 8.18 -8.79 -1.73
C THR A 374 6.73 -9.02 -2.19
N SER A 375 6.34 -10.27 -2.41
CA SER A 375 4.96 -10.64 -2.74
C SER A 375 3.94 -10.32 -1.62
N ILE A 376 4.38 -10.16 -0.37
CA ILE A 376 3.53 -9.85 0.78
C ILE A 376 3.77 -8.41 1.25
N LYS A 377 2.71 -7.59 1.27
CA LYS A 377 2.77 -6.21 1.78
C LYS A 377 3.19 -6.19 3.25
N GLY A 378 4.22 -5.40 3.55
CA GLY A 378 4.82 -5.29 4.90
C GLY A 378 5.98 -6.23 5.16
N VAL A 379 6.33 -7.08 4.17
CA VAL A 379 7.54 -7.90 4.19
C VAL A 379 8.48 -7.40 3.10
N PHE A 380 9.70 -7.06 3.50
CA PHE A 380 10.74 -6.55 2.63
C PHE A 380 11.94 -7.50 2.63
N ALA A 381 12.69 -7.56 1.54
CA ALA A 381 13.91 -8.35 1.44
C ALA A 381 15.11 -7.48 1.04
N ALA A 382 16.27 -7.71 1.66
CA ALA A 382 17.48 -6.93 1.42
C ALA A 382 18.74 -7.80 1.42
N GLY A 383 19.71 -7.38 0.61
CA GLY A 383 21.00 -8.04 0.44
C GLY A 383 20.93 -9.31 -0.39
N ASP A 384 21.92 -10.17 -0.20
CA ASP A 384 22.14 -11.37 -1.02
C ASP A 384 20.98 -12.38 -1.01
N VAL A 385 20.03 -12.29 -0.09
CA VAL A 385 18.83 -13.17 -0.09
C VAL A 385 17.91 -12.92 -1.30
N GLN A 386 17.98 -11.72 -1.89
CA GLN A 386 17.23 -11.32 -3.08
C GLN A 386 18.14 -10.91 -4.27
N ASP A 387 19.44 -10.65 -4.01
CA ASP A 387 20.41 -10.32 -5.06
C ASP A 387 21.31 -11.51 -5.41
N LYS A 388 21.04 -12.17 -6.54
CA LYS A 388 21.93 -13.19 -7.11
C LYS A 388 22.98 -12.65 -8.07
N ARG A 389 22.90 -11.37 -8.45
CA ARG A 389 23.69 -10.77 -9.53
C ARG A 389 24.95 -10.11 -9.03
N TYR A 390 24.86 -9.22 -8.04
CA TYR A 390 26.02 -8.42 -7.60
C TYR A 390 26.72 -9.06 -6.41
N ARG A 391 25.98 -9.44 -5.35
CA ARG A 391 26.51 -10.17 -4.18
C ARG A 391 27.73 -9.50 -3.56
N GLN A 392 27.60 -8.21 -3.21
CA GLN A 392 28.67 -7.43 -2.58
C GLN A 392 28.16 -6.77 -1.30
N ALA A 393 29.08 -6.56 -0.35
CA ALA A 393 28.74 -5.91 0.92
C ALA A 393 28.11 -4.51 0.74
N ILE A 394 28.61 -3.73 -0.22
CA ILE A 394 28.10 -2.38 -0.50
C ILE A 394 26.74 -2.38 -1.18
N THR A 395 26.46 -3.31 -2.09
CA THR A 395 25.12 -3.44 -2.69
C THR A 395 24.12 -3.94 -1.67
N SER A 396 24.53 -4.88 -0.82
CA SER A 396 23.76 -5.34 0.33
C SER A 396 23.42 -4.19 1.30
N ALA A 397 24.40 -3.36 1.67
CA ALA A 397 24.15 -2.17 2.49
C ALA A 397 23.15 -1.20 1.84
N GLY A 398 23.32 -0.91 0.54
CA GLY A 398 22.40 -0.07 -0.22
C GLY A 398 20.96 -0.59 -0.23
N SER A 399 20.78 -1.89 -0.50
CA SER A 399 19.44 -2.51 -0.45
C SER A 399 18.84 -2.55 0.95
N GLY A 400 19.66 -2.65 2.00
CA GLY A 400 19.22 -2.54 3.40
C GLY A 400 18.66 -1.15 3.72
N CYS A 401 19.28 -0.09 3.18
CA CYS A 401 18.75 1.28 3.25
C CYS A 401 17.39 1.38 2.56
N MET A 402 17.24 0.83 1.34
CA MET A 402 15.96 0.82 0.61
C MET A 402 14.85 0.15 1.42
N ALA A 403 15.12 -1.05 1.98
CA ALA A 403 14.15 -1.77 2.79
C ALA A 403 13.71 -1.00 4.05
N ALA A 404 14.64 -0.31 4.71
CA ALA A 404 14.31 0.52 5.87
C ALA A 404 13.42 1.71 5.51
N LEU A 405 13.71 2.42 4.42
CA LEU A 405 12.93 3.58 3.98
C LEU A 405 11.52 3.16 3.52
N GLU A 406 11.39 2.02 2.84
CA GLU A 406 10.08 1.51 2.42
C GLU A 406 9.25 1.00 3.61
N ALA A 407 9.88 0.35 4.59
CA ALA A 407 9.21 -0.06 5.83
C ALA A 407 8.73 1.14 6.66
N GLU A 408 9.58 2.18 6.80
CA GLU A 408 9.23 3.42 7.50
C GLU A 408 8.04 4.12 6.83
N ARG A 409 8.09 4.27 5.50
CA ARG A 409 6.99 4.85 4.73
C ARG A 409 5.68 4.10 4.93
N LEU A 410 5.72 2.76 4.86
CA LEU A 410 4.52 1.94 5.06
C LEU A 410 3.94 2.14 6.47
N LEU A 411 4.80 2.14 7.49
CA LEU A 411 4.36 2.35 8.87
C LEU A 411 3.78 3.76 9.07
N ALA A 412 4.37 4.79 8.46
CA ALA A 412 3.85 6.15 8.51
C ALA A 412 2.46 6.27 7.85
N GLU A 413 2.29 5.68 6.66
CA GLU A 413 0.99 5.63 5.96
C GLU A 413 -0.09 4.91 6.80
N GLU A 414 0.30 3.90 7.57
CA GLU A 414 -0.62 3.15 8.43
C GLU A 414 -0.92 3.85 9.77
N GLU A 415 0.06 4.56 10.35
CA GLU A 415 -0.15 5.41 11.53
C GLU A 415 -1.08 6.59 11.23
N GLU A 416 -0.93 7.25 10.08
CA GLU A 416 -1.88 8.28 9.62
C GLU A 416 -3.31 7.73 9.48
N LEU A 417 -3.45 6.45 9.14
CA LEU A 417 -4.75 5.77 9.07
C LEU A 417 -5.32 5.37 10.44
N TYR A 418 -4.45 5.08 11.42
CA TYR A 418 -4.85 4.57 12.75
C TYR A 418 -5.03 5.65 13.82
N ASP A 419 -4.47 6.85 13.65
CA ASP A 419 -4.73 7.97 14.55
C ASP A 419 -6.19 8.44 14.35
N GLY A 420 -7.10 7.82 15.11
CA GLY A 420 -8.57 7.95 15.05
C GLY A 420 -9.12 9.37 15.25
N ARG A 421 -8.27 10.39 15.31
CA ARG A 421 -8.67 11.80 15.21
C ARG A 421 -9.19 12.15 13.81
N VAL A 422 -8.72 11.47 12.76
CA VAL A 422 -9.17 11.76 11.38
C VAL A 422 -10.47 11.04 11.03
N VAL A 423 -10.71 9.81 11.53
CA VAL A 423 -11.96 9.08 11.25
C VAL A 423 -13.16 9.74 11.93
N GLY A 424 -12.99 10.25 13.15
CA GLY A 424 -14.01 11.05 13.84
C GLY A 424 -14.31 12.36 13.12
N GLY A 425 -13.28 13.08 12.66
CA GLY A 425 -13.43 14.31 11.90
C GLY A 425 -14.05 14.10 10.51
N LEU A 426 -13.69 13.03 9.82
CA LEU A 426 -14.17 12.76 8.47
C LEU A 426 -15.62 12.28 8.45
N LEU A 427 -15.97 11.35 9.35
CA LEU A 427 -17.37 10.94 9.53
C LEU A 427 -18.21 12.15 9.96
N PHE A 428 -17.67 13.02 10.82
CA PHE A 428 -18.32 14.27 11.20
C PHE A 428 -18.58 15.19 9.99
N VAL A 429 -17.60 15.37 9.09
CA VAL A 429 -17.74 16.20 7.87
C VAL A 429 -18.80 15.64 6.92
N VAL A 430 -18.84 14.31 6.73
CA VAL A 430 -19.85 13.65 5.89
C VAL A 430 -21.26 13.78 6.49
N VAL A 431 -21.37 13.54 7.80
CA VAL A 431 -22.63 13.70 8.53
C VAL A 431 -23.10 15.16 8.49
N GLN A 432 -22.20 16.13 8.54
CA GLN A 432 -22.53 17.55 8.32
C GLN A 432 -23.07 17.82 6.90
N GLY A 433 -22.53 17.14 5.88
CA GLY A 433 -23.08 17.16 4.51
C GLY A 433 -24.53 16.68 4.46
N CYS A 434 -24.80 15.47 4.98
CA CYS A 434 -26.16 14.92 5.05
C CYS A 434 -27.12 15.80 5.86
N THR A 435 -26.65 16.32 7.00
CA THR A 435 -27.45 17.14 7.90
C THR A 435 -27.79 18.49 7.27
N SER A 436 -26.80 19.15 6.65
CA SER A 436 -27.01 20.45 6.00
C SER A 436 -27.98 20.35 4.82
N ALA A 437 -27.91 19.29 4.01
CA ALA A 437 -28.85 19.05 2.92
C ALA A 437 -30.31 18.98 3.40
N ILE A 438 -30.60 18.18 4.44
CA ILE A 438 -31.95 18.01 4.98
C ILE A 438 -32.40 19.27 5.72
N VAL A 439 -31.58 19.82 6.62
CA VAL A 439 -32.01 20.91 7.51
C VAL A 439 -32.37 22.15 6.69
N PHE A 440 -31.50 22.57 5.76
CA PHE A 440 -31.75 23.79 5.00
C PHE A 440 -32.90 23.65 3.99
N THR A 441 -33.05 22.48 3.33
CA THR A 441 -34.20 22.26 2.43
C THR A 441 -35.52 22.19 3.19
N CYS A 442 -35.56 21.56 4.37
CA CYS A 442 -36.75 21.55 5.23
C CYS A 442 -37.11 22.94 5.77
N ILE A 443 -36.13 23.78 6.12
CA ILE A 443 -36.39 25.17 6.52
C ILE A 443 -36.97 25.95 5.34
N GLY A 444 -36.43 25.80 4.13
CA GLY A 444 -36.98 26.41 2.93
C GLY A 444 -38.43 25.98 2.66
N ALA A 445 -38.68 24.67 2.67
CA ALA A 445 -40.00 24.09 2.43
C ALA A 445 -41.03 24.51 3.48
N SER A 446 -40.66 24.52 4.77
CA SER A 446 -41.54 24.95 5.86
C SER A 446 -41.89 26.43 5.77
N TYR A 447 -40.91 27.30 5.49
CA TYR A 447 -41.18 28.73 5.28
C TYR A 447 -42.08 28.96 4.05
N GLY A 448 -41.76 28.33 2.92
CA GLY A 448 -42.54 28.45 1.69
C GLY A 448 -43.99 28.02 1.88
N THR A 449 -44.20 26.91 2.60
CA THR A 449 -45.51 26.37 2.96
C THR A 449 -46.26 27.32 3.90
N ALA A 450 -45.61 27.79 4.97
CA ALA A 450 -46.23 28.65 5.96
C ALA A 450 -46.68 29.98 5.34
N LYS A 451 -45.80 30.65 4.57
CA LYS A 451 -46.13 31.94 3.96
C LYS A 451 -47.18 31.83 2.88
N SER A 452 -47.11 30.81 2.03
CA SER A 452 -48.15 30.55 1.03
C SER A 452 -49.50 30.23 1.68
N GLY A 453 -49.49 29.49 2.80
CA GLY A 453 -50.67 29.19 3.59
C GLY A 453 -51.37 30.44 4.13
N VAL A 454 -50.62 31.45 4.58
CA VAL A 454 -51.19 32.75 5.00
C VAL A 454 -51.90 33.43 3.82
N GLY A 455 -51.31 33.38 2.62
CA GLY A 455 -51.95 33.90 1.40
C GLY A 455 -53.26 33.19 1.08
N ILE A 456 -53.29 31.86 1.20
CA ILE A 456 -54.49 31.04 0.99
C ILE A 456 -55.57 31.36 2.03
N SER A 457 -55.21 31.50 3.31
CA SER A 457 -56.15 31.85 4.38
C SER A 457 -56.74 33.26 4.20
N ALA A 458 -55.98 34.21 3.67
CA ALA A 458 -56.51 35.53 3.32
C ALA A 458 -57.46 35.45 2.10
N MET A 459 -57.12 34.61 1.12
CA MET A 459 -57.93 34.37 -0.07
C MET A 459 -59.25 33.65 0.26
N SER A 460 -59.26 32.67 1.18
CA SER A 460 -60.46 31.88 1.49
C SER A 460 -61.62 32.72 2.02
N VAL A 461 -61.32 33.85 2.67
CA VAL A 461 -62.32 34.82 3.12
C VAL A 461 -62.89 35.65 1.97
N ILE A 462 -62.09 35.91 0.93
CA ILE A 462 -62.46 36.79 -0.19
C ILE A 462 -63.18 36.01 -1.31
N ARG A 463 -62.62 34.88 -1.77
CA ARG A 463 -63.21 34.00 -2.78
C ARG A 463 -62.92 32.52 -2.50
N PRO A 464 -63.80 31.82 -1.77
CA PRO A 464 -63.58 30.42 -1.39
C PRO A 464 -63.60 29.45 -2.58
N ASP A 465 -64.24 29.81 -3.70
CA ASP A 465 -64.32 29.00 -4.92
C ASP A 465 -62.95 28.75 -5.59
N LEU A 466 -61.96 29.62 -5.33
CA LEU A 466 -60.61 29.52 -5.90
C LEU A 466 -59.60 28.85 -4.96
N MET A 467 -60.01 28.48 -3.74
CA MET A 467 -59.10 27.98 -2.70
C MET A 467 -58.27 26.79 -3.17
N MET A 468 -58.90 25.79 -3.80
CA MET A 468 -58.20 24.58 -4.27
C MET A 468 -57.19 24.87 -5.38
N LYS A 469 -57.42 25.89 -6.21
CA LYS A 469 -56.47 26.29 -7.27
C LYS A 469 -55.22 26.93 -6.68
N CYS A 470 -55.38 27.65 -5.57
CA CYS A 470 -54.30 28.38 -4.91
C CYS A 470 -53.43 27.52 -3.98
N VAL A 471 -53.65 26.20 -3.92
CA VAL A 471 -52.82 25.26 -3.13
C VAL A 471 -51.47 24.96 -3.82
N VAL A 472 -51.35 25.23 -5.12
CA VAL A 472 -50.14 24.96 -5.93
C VAL A 472 -48.82 25.43 -5.29
N PRO A 473 -48.69 26.67 -4.73
CA PRO A 473 -47.45 27.13 -4.13
C PRO A 473 -47.05 26.32 -2.88
N VAL A 474 -48.03 25.81 -2.11
CA VAL A 474 -47.78 24.96 -0.95
C VAL A 474 -47.23 23.60 -1.38
N ILE A 475 -47.80 23.01 -2.44
CA ILE A 475 -47.31 21.74 -3.00
C ILE A 475 -45.88 21.90 -3.52
N MET A 476 -45.61 22.96 -4.29
CA MET A 476 -44.28 23.25 -4.83
C MET A 476 -43.24 23.50 -3.72
N ALA A 477 -43.61 24.21 -2.65
CA ALA A 477 -42.73 24.37 -1.49
C ALA A 477 -42.37 23.03 -0.82
N GLY A 478 -43.32 22.09 -0.74
CA GLY A 478 -43.10 20.77 -0.15
C GLY A 478 -42.13 19.89 -0.94
N ILE A 479 -42.12 19.99 -2.27
CA ILE A 479 -41.24 19.20 -3.15
C ILE A 479 -39.76 19.51 -2.90
N ILE A 480 -39.41 20.73 -2.48
CA ILE A 480 -38.02 21.13 -2.19
C ILE A 480 -37.36 20.25 -1.12
N ALA A 481 -38.11 19.81 -0.10
CA ALA A 481 -37.57 18.94 0.94
C ALA A 481 -37.12 17.57 0.41
N ILE A 482 -37.72 17.11 -0.69
CA ILE A 482 -37.37 15.83 -1.34
C ILE A 482 -35.95 15.90 -1.92
N TYR A 483 -35.52 17.07 -2.43
CA TYR A 483 -34.17 17.23 -2.98
C TYR A 483 -33.08 16.99 -1.92
N GLY A 484 -33.27 17.53 -0.72
CA GLY A 484 -32.35 17.31 0.40
C GLY A 484 -32.36 15.85 0.85
N LEU A 485 -33.54 15.22 0.92
CA LEU A 485 -33.68 13.81 1.28
C LEU A 485 -32.93 12.89 0.30
N VAL A 486 -33.10 13.09 -1.00
CA VAL A 486 -32.46 12.26 -2.05
C VAL A 486 -30.94 12.35 -1.93
N VAL A 487 -30.39 13.56 -1.76
CA VAL A 487 -28.93 13.74 -1.62
C VAL A 487 -28.41 13.12 -0.33
N SER A 488 -29.11 13.26 0.79
CA SER A 488 -28.68 12.66 2.06
C SER A 488 -28.72 11.13 2.03
N VAL A 489 -29.71 10.52 1.37
CA VAL A 489 -29.74 9.06 1.18
C VAL A 489 -28.57 8.60 0.30
N LEU A 490 -28.26 9.36 -0.75
CA LEU A 490 -27.18 9.05 -1.67
C LEU A 490 -25.80 9.16 -0.98
N ILE A 491 -25.54 10.20 -0.20
CA ILE A 491 -24.31 10.35 0.59
C ILE A 491 -24.22 9.25 1.66
N SER A 492 -25.32 8.93 2.35
CA SER A 492 -25.34 7.88 3.37
C SER A 492 -25.08 6.49 2.81
N GLY A 493 -25.44 6.23 1.55
CA GLY A 493 -25.19 4.95 0.88
C GLY A 493 -23.71 4.72 0.53
N GLU A 494 -22.90 5.78 0.48
CA GLU A 494 -21.48 5.72 0.15
C GLU A 494 -20.56 5.80 1.39
N MET A 495 -21.15 5.77 2.59
CA MET A 495 -20.42 5.94 3.84
C MET A 495 -19.59 4.68 4.17
N GLN A 496 -18.29 4.76 3.92
CA GLN A 496 -17.33 3.70 4.26
C GLN A 496 -16.42 4.15 5.41
N PRO A 497 -16.00 3.23 6.29
CA PRO A 497 -15.07 3.55 7.38
C PRO A 497 -13.67 3.95 6.88
N ARG A 498 -13.38 3.77 5.60
CA ARG A 498 -12.08 4.02 4.97
C ARG A 498 -12.26 4.91 3.74
N MET A 499 -12.49 6.20 3.95
CA MET A 499 -12.71 7.17 2.88
C MET A 499 -11.58 8.21 2.83
N ALA A 500 -11.20 8.65 1.63
CA ALA A 500 -10.23 9.73 1.47
C ALA A 500 -10.81 11.07 1.98
N LEU A 501 -9.96 11.89 2.60
CA LEU A 501 -10.33 13.19 3.16
C LEU A 501 -10.95 14.13 2.11
N PHE A 502 -10.43 14.08 0.88
CA PHE A 502 -10.97 14.83 -0.26
C PHE A 502 -12.43 14.46 -0.58
N THR A 503 -12.77 13.18 -0.56
CA THR A 503 -14.13 12.70 -0.82
C THR A 503 -15.12 13.20 0.25
N GLY A 504 -14.68 13.29 1.51
CA GLY A 504 -15.50 13.86 2.59
C GLY A 504 -15.85 15.34 2.36
N PHE A 505 -14.89 16.15 1.91
CA PHE A 505 -15.16 17.56 1.58
C PHE A 505 -16.07 17.72 0.36
N ILE A 506 -15.97 16.84 -0.63
CA ILE A 506 -16.89 16.80 -1.78
C ILE A 506 -18.32 16.54 -1.31
N GLN A 507 -18.53 15.55 -0.42
CA GLN A 507 -19.85 15.21 0.11
C GLN A 507 -20.44 16.34 0.97
N LEU A 508 -19.61 17.03 1.77
CA LEU A 508 -20.03 18.25 2.49
C LEU A 508 -20.48 19.35 1.52
N GLY A 509 -19.68 19.60 0.47
CA GLY A 509 -20.00 20.61 -0.55
C GLY A 509 -21.28 20.29 -1.33
N ALA A 510 -21.51 19.02 -1.65
CA ALA A 510 -22.74 18.55 -2.28
C ALA A 510 -23.96 18.82 -1.38
N GLY A 511 -23.86 18.48 -0.09
CA GLY A 511 -24.94 18.71 0.88
C GLY A 511 -25.28 20.19 1.10
N LEU A 512 -24.26 21.04 1.23
CA LEU A 512 -24.44 22.49 1.37
C LEU A 512 -25.06 23.13 0.12
N SER A 513 -24.65 22.66 -1.08
CA SER A 513 -25.16 23.19 -2.35
C SER A 513 -26.66 22.98 -2.51
N VAL A 514 -27.15 21.75 -2.30
CA VAL A 514 -28.60 21.46 -2.35
C VAL A 514 -29.34 22.11 -1.19
N GLY A 515 -28.75 22.14 0.01
CA GLY A 515 -29.31 22.74 1.20
C GLY A 515 -29.63 24.22 1.03
N LEU A 516 -28.62 25.02 0.71
CA LEU A 516 -28.75 26.48 0.56
C LEU A 516 -29.59 26.87 -0.66
N ALA A 517 -29.48 26.13 -1.76
CA ALA A 517 -30.32 26.36 -2.93
C ALA A 517 -31.81 26.10 -2.64
N GLY A 518 -32.13 25.01 -1.93
CA GLY A 518 -33.48 24.71 -1.51
C GLY A 518 -34.04 25.72 -0.51
N LEU A 519 -33.22 26.20 0.43
CA LEU A 519 -33.59 27.28 1.34
C LEU A 519 -34.00 28.55 0.56
N ALA A 520 -33.18 28.98 -0.40
CA ALA A 520 -33.45 30.15 -1.23
C ALA A 520 -34.71 29.97 -2.09
N ALA A 521 -34.87 28.80 -2.71
CA ALA A 521 -36.06 28.46 -3.51
C ALA A 521 -37.35 28.51 -2.65
N GLY A 522 -37.31 27.94 -1.45
CA GLY A 522 -38.45 27.95 -0.52
C GLY A 522 -38.84 29.35 -0.06
N PHE A 523 -37.86 30.23 0.18
CA PHE A 523 -38.09 31.64 0.46
C PHE A 523 -38.79 32.37 -0.70
N ALA A 524 -38.29 32.18 -1.92
CA ALA A 524 -38.87 32.76 -3.12
C ALA A 524 -40.32 32.28 -3.34
N ILE A 525 -40.56 30.97 -3.22
CA ILE A 525 -41.90 30.38 -3.33
C ILE A 525 -42.85 30.94 -2.27
N GLY A 526 -42.40 31.11 -1.03
CA GLY A 526 -43.23 31.64 0.05
C GLY A 526 -43.69 33.08 -0.20
N ILE A 527 -42.80 33.95 -0.67
CA ILE A 527 -43.12 35.36 -0.96
C ILE A 527 -44.05 35.45 -2.16
N VAL A 528 -43.72 34.75 -3.25
CA VAL A 528 -44.52 34.72 -4.47
C VAL A 528 -45.87 34.04 -4.24
N GLY A 529 -45.91 33.01 -3.39
CA GLY A 529 -47.13 32.33 -2.99
C GLY A 529 -48.08 33.24 -2.22
N ASP A 530 -47.60 33.93 -1.19
CA ASP A 530 -48.42 34.87 -0.39
C ASP A 530 -48.96 36.01 -1.27
N ALA A 531 -48.07 36.70 -2.01
CA ALA A 531 -48.45 37.83 -2.86
C ALA A 531 -49.28 37.39 -4.08
N GLY A 532 -48.90 36.30 -4.73
CA GLY A 532 -49.53 35.78 -5.92
C GLY A 532 -50.93 35.22 -5.65
N VAL A 533 -51.14 34.54 -4.52
CA VAL A 533 -52.47 34.06 -4.12
C VAL A 533 -53.40 35.22 -3.81
N ARG A 534 -52.92 36.25 -3.10
CA ARG A 534 -53.70 37.49 -2.86
C ARG A 534 -53.99 38.26 -4.14
N GLY A 535 -53.03 38.34 -5.06
CA GLY A 535 -53.23 38.96 -6.37
C GLY A 535 -54.28 38.20 -7.20
N THR A 536 -54.21 36.87 -7.18
CA THR A 536 -55.20 35.99 -7.85
C THR A 536 -56.59 36.14 -7.26
N ALA A 537 -56.70 36.42 -5.95
CA ALA A 537 -57.96 36.72 -5.29
C ALA A 537 -58.71 37.87 -5.96
N GLN A 538 -57.98 38.96 -6.21
CA GLN A 538 -58.51 40.17 -6.82
C GLN A 538 -58.68 40.01 -8.34
N GLN A 539 -57.70 39.41 -9.01
CA GLN A 539 -57.69 39.22 -10.46
C GLN A 539 -57.31 37.78 -10.83
N PRO A 540 -58.29 36.91 -11.15
CA PRO A 540 -58.01 35.49 -11.37
C PRO A 540 -57.16 35.21 -12.62
N ARG A 541 -57.00 36.19 -13.51
CA ARG A 541 -56.09 36.11 -14.67
C ARG A 541 -54.61 36.05 -14.27
N LEU A 542 -54.25 36.52 -13.08
CA LEU A 542 -52.87 36.50 -12.58
C LEU A 542 -52.39 35.09 -12.17
N PHE A 543 -53.30 34.12 -12.09
CA PHE A 543 -52.98 32.74 -11.69
C PHE A 543 -51.87 32.11 -12.54
N VAL A 544 -51.93 32.28 -13.86
CA VAL A 544 -50.92 31.73 -14.79
C VAL A 544 -49.57 32.41 -14.59
N GLY A 545 -49.57 33.74 -14.38
CA GLY A 545 -48.35 34.50 -14.11
C GLY A 545 -47.69 34.08 -12.80
N MET A 546 -48.48 33.87 -11.75
CA MET A 546 -47.99 33.34 -10.47
C MET A 546 -47.31 31.97 -10.66
N ILE A 547 -47.94 31.04 -11.38
CA ILE A 547 -47.36 29.70 -11.63
C ILE A 547 -46.01 29.81 -12.36
N LEU A 548 -45.91 30.65 -13.38
CA LEU A 548 -44.65 30.82 -14.11
C LEU A 548 -43.52 31.30 -13.19
N ILE A 549 -43.81 32.25 -12.29
CA ILE A 549 -42.80 32.73 -11.33
C ILE A 549 -42.42 31.62 -10.34
N LEU A 550 -43.38 30.82 -9.89
CA LEU A 550 -43.12 29.69 -8.98
C LEU A 550 -42.22 28.63 -9.62
N ILE A 551 -42.43 28.31 -10.90
CA ILE A 551 -41.58 27.38 -11.65
C ILE A 551 -40.14 27.89 -11.68
N PHE A 552 -39.92 29.18 -11.99
CA PHE A 552 -38.56 29.74 -12.00
C PHE A 552 -37.93 29.79 -10.60
N ALA A 553 -38.73 29.98 -9.54
CA ALA A 553 -38.25 29.91 -8.16
C ALA A 553 -37.83 28.48 -7.78
N GLU A 554 -38.57 27.47 -8.22
CA GLU A 554 -38.29 26.05 -7.96
C GLU A 554 -37.02 25.56 -8.68
N VAL A 555 -36.78 26.04 -9.92
CA VAL A 555 -35.58 25.71 -10.71
C VAL A 555 -34.28 26.03 -9.97
N LEU A 556 -34.27 27.02 -9.07
CA LEU A 556 -33.10 27.32 -8.22
C LEU A 556 -32.73 26.13 -7.33
N GLY A 557 -33.72 25.45 -6.77
CA GLY A 557 -33.51 24.23 -5.97
C GLY A 557 -33.01 23.06 -6.83
N LEU A 558 -33.53 22.94 -8.06
CA LEU A 558 -33.10 21.93 -9.02
C LEU A 558 -31.62 22.07 -9.39
N TYR A 559 -31.12 23.30 -9.57
CA TYR A 559 -29.69 23.51 -9.85
C TYR A 559 -28.81 23.04 -8.71
N GLY A 560 -29.20 23.28 -7.46
CA GLY A 560 -28.48 22.77 -6.29
C GLY A 560 -28.42 21.25 -6.26
N LEU A 561 -29.52 20.57 -6.61
CA LEU A 561 -29.58 19.12 -6.72
C LEU A 561 -28.65 18.58 -7.82
N ILE A 562 -28.67 19.18 -9.02
CA ILE A 562 -27.82 18.75 -10.15
C ILE A 562 -26.33 18.87 -9.78
N VAL A 563 -25.93 19.99 -9.17
CA VAL A 563 -24.54 20.19 -8.74
C VAL A 563 -24.15 19.14 -7.70
N ALA A 564 -25.02 18.87 -6.71
CA ALA A 564 -24.76 17.84 -5.71
C ALA A 564 -24.56 16.45 -6.33
N LEU A 565 -25.36 16.08 -7.33
CA LEU A 565 -25.23 14.80 -8.05
C LEU A 565 -23.94 14.71 -8.87
N ILE A 566 -23.54 15.80 -9.55
CA ILE A 566 -22.29 15.86 -10.31
C ILE A 566 -21.08 15.71 -9.38
N MET A 567 -21.10 16.43 -8.25
CA MET A 567 -20.03 16.36 -7.25
C MET A 567 -19.89 14.94 -6.70
N ASN A 568 -21.01 14.27 -6.41
CA ASN A 568 -20.97 12.92 -5.87
C ASN A 568 -20.53 11.87 -6.90
N THR A 569 -20.89 12.04 -8.17
CA THR A 569 -20.49 11.10 -9.24
C THR A 569 -19.02 11.27 -9.67
N SER A 570 -18.50 12.50 -9.64
CA SER A 570 -17.12 12.84 -10.06
C SER A 570 -16.07 12.58 -8.97
N GLY A 571 -16.48 12.34 -7.72
CA GLY A 571 -15.59 12.11 -6.58
C GLY A 571 -15.06 10.68 -6.43
N LYS A 572 -15.34 9.78 -7.40
CA LYS A 572 -14.82 8.40 -7.39
C LYS A 572 -13.33 8.42 -7.77
N VAL A 573 -12.50 7.90 -6.86
CA VAL A 573 -11.03 7.97 -6.84
C VAL A 573 -10.36 7.42 -8.11
N ASP A 574 -11.04 6.59 -8.90
CA ASP A 574 -10.48 5.98 -10.11
C ASP A 574 -10.18 6.97 -11.25
N ASP A 575 -10.81 8.16 -11.30
CA ASP A 575 -10.59 9.14 -12.37
C ASP A 575 -9.62 10.28 -12.00
N ILE A 576 -9.21 10.40 -10.73
CA ILE A 576 -8.31 11.50 -10.29
C ILE A 576 -6.87 11.29 -10.77
N ASN A 577 -6.42 10.03 -10.91
CA ASN A 577 -5.14 9.71 -11.53
C ASN A 577 -5.02 10.17 -13.00
N LYS A 578 -6.14 10.51 -13.66
CA LYS A 578 -6.13 11.10 -15.02
C LYS A 578 -6.13 12.63 -15.01
N LEU A 579 -6.55 13.26 -13.92
CA LEU A 579 -6.75 14.72 -13.85
C LEU A 579 -5.55 15.48 -13.27
N CYS A 580 -4.69 14.81 -12.51
CA CYS A 580 -3.45 15.42 -11.99
C CYS A 580 -2.33 14.36 -11.96
N PRO A 581 -1.53 14.21 -13.04
CA PRO A 581 -0.32 13.42 -12.96
C PRO A 581 0.61 14.10 -11.95
N LEU A 582 0.86 13.45 -10.81
CA LEU A 582 1.96 13.84 -9.93
C LEU A 582 3.23 13.89 -10.79
N PRO A 583 4.03 14.98 -10.73
CA PRO A 583 5.27 15.04 -11.49
C PRO A 583 6.17 13.89 -11.01
N SER A 584 6.57 13.05 -11.95
CA SER A 584 7.57 12.00 -11.73
C SER A 584 8.86 12.64 -11.22
N VAL A 585 9.23 12.32 -9.98
CA VAL A 585 10.57 12.54 -9.43
C VAL A 585 11.14 11.19 -9.05
#